data_AF-A0A6A6MEU9-F1
#
_entry.id   AF-A0A6A6MEU9-F1
#
_cell.length_a   1.000
_cell.length_b   1.000
_cell.length_c   1.000
_cell.angle_alpha   90.00
_cell.angle_beta   90.00
_cell.angle_gamma   90.00
#
_symmetry.space_group_name_H-M   'P 1'
#
loop_
_entity.id
_entity.type
_entity.pdbx_description
1 polymer ?
#
loop_
_entity_poly.entity_id
_entity_poly.type
_entity_poly.pdbx_seq_one_letter_code
_entity_poly.pdbx_strand_id
1 'polypeptide(L)'
;MTMNERKTIDLDQGWEFMQKGITKLKNILEGLPEPQFSSEDYMMLYTTIYNMCTQKPPHDYSQQLYNKYRESFEEYITSMVLPSLREKHDEFMLRELVKRWANHKVMVKWLSRIFHYLDRYFIARKSFRP
;
A
#
# COMPACT_ATOMS: atom_id res chain seq x y z
N MET A 1 -26.81 -7.22 -21.51
CA MET A 1 -25.94 -6.32 -20.72
C MET A 1 -24.54 -6.48 -21.28
N THR A 2 -24.07 -5.51 -22.06
CA THR A 2 -22.70 -5.48 -22.57
C THR A 2 -21.76 -5.45 -21.36
N MET A 3 -21.08 -6.56 -21.09
CA MET A 3 -19.92 -6.54 -20.20
C MET A 3 -18.94 -5.57 -20.84
N ASN A 4 -18.82 -4.37 -20.27
CA ASN A 4 -17.76 -3.46 -20.64
C ASN A 4 -16.47 -4.22 -20.33
N GLU A 5 -15.80 -4.75 -21.36
CA GLU A 5 -14.57 -5.52 -21.20
C GLU A 5 -13.58 -4.59 -20.49
N ARG A 6 -13.36 -4.83 -19.20
CA ARG A 6 -12.40 -4.05 -18.44
C ARG A 6 -11.05 -4.30 -19.07
N LYS A 7 -10.44 -3.24 -19.61
CA LYS A 7 -9.10 -3.28 -20.16
C LYS A 7 -8.14 -3.88 -19.12
N THR A 8 -7.38 -4.89 -19.53
CA THR A 8 -6.33 -5.47 -18.69
C THR A 8 -5.35 -4.37 -18.29
N ILE A 9 -5.06 -4.27 -17.00
CA ILE A 9 -4.03 -3.42 -16.43
C ILE A 9 -2.79 -4.29 -16.24
N ASP A 10 -1.71 -3.97 -16.95
CA ASP A 10 -0.42 -4.61 -16.75
C ASP A 10 0.13 -4.35 -15.35
N LEU A 11 0.90 -5.31 -14.83
CA LEU A 11 1.44 -5.24 -13.48
C LEU A 11 2.23 -3.95 -13.23
N ASP A 12 3.16 -3.62 -14.13
CA ASP A 12 4.04 -2.46 -13.96
C ASP A 12 3.25 -1.15 -14.03
N GLN A 13 2.32 -1.04 -14.98
CA GLN A 13 1.46 0.15 -15.11
C GLN A 13 0.59 0.35 -13.87
N GLY A 14 -0.08 -0.71 -13.42
CA GLY A 14 -0.93 -0.66 -12.24
C GLY A 14 -0.11 -0.35 -10.98
N TRP A 15 1.06 -0.97 -10.84
CA TRP A 15 1.94 -0.75 -9.70
C TRP A 15 2.54 0.65 -9.67
N GLU A 16 2.93 1.23 -10.82
CA GLU A 16 3.41 2.61 -10.90
C GLU A 16 2.34 3.60 -10.38
N PHE A 17 1.08 3.38 -10.74
CA PHE A 17 -0.03 4.17 -10.20
C PHE A 17 -0.19 4.00 -8.69
N MET A 18 -0.12 2.75 -8.19
CA MET A 18 -0.18 2.48 -6.75
C MET A 18 0.99 3.13 -5.99
N GLN A 19 2.19 3.11 -6.56
CA GLN A 19 3.38 3.74 -5.97
C GLN A 19 3.20 5.25 -5.83
N LYS A 20 2.56 5.94 -6.78
CA LYS A 20 2.25 7.37 -6.63
C LYS A 20 1.35 7.61 -5.42
N GLY A 21 0.33 6.78 -5.21
CA GLY A 21 -0.51 6.82 -4.01
C GLY A 21 0.27 6.53 -2.72
N ILE A 22 1.14 5.51 -2.72
CA ILE A 22 1.95 5.15 -1.55
C ILE A 22 2.94 6.27 -1.22
N THR A 23 3.57 6.89 -2.23
CA THR A 23 4.50 8.02 -2.04
C THR A 23 3.77 9.25 -1.50
N LYS A 24 2.58 9.57 -2.03
CA LYS A 24 1.71 10.62 -1.47
C LYS A 24 1.45 10.38 0.02
N LEU A 25 1.12 9.15 0.40
CA LEU A 25 0.93 8.79 1.81
C LEU A 25 2.21 8.95 2.63
N LYS A 26 3.36 8.47 2.13
CA LYS A 26 4.66 8.65 2.80
C LYS A 26 4.94 10.14 3.04
N ASN A 27 4.75 11.00 2.03
CA ASN A 27 4.95 12.44 2.14
C ASN A 27 4.08 13.08 3.22
N ILE A 28 2.79 12.74 3.27
CA ILE A 28 1.87 13.23 4.30
C ILE A 28 2.33 12.80 5.71
N LEU A 29 2.77 11.54 5.88
CA LEU A 29 3.27 11.03 7.16
C LEU A 29 4.56 11.72 7.61
N GLU A 30 5.42 12.08 6.65
CA GLU A 30 6.65 12.82 6.92
C GLU A 30 6.43 14.34 7.09
N GLY A 31 5.20 14.82 6.90
CA GLY A 31 4.85 16.24 7.02
C GLY A 31 5.34 17.09 5.84
N LEU A 32 5.61 16.47 4.70
CA LEU A 32 5.95 17.17 3.45
C LEU A 32 4.69 17.83 2.85
N PRO A 33 4.83 18.92 2.09
CA PRO A 33 3.70 19.61 1.48
C PRO A 33 3.06 18.73 0.41
N GLU A 34 1.95 18.10 0.77
CA GLU A 34 1.22 17.18 -0.09
C GLU A 34 -0.29 17.37 0.15
N PRO A 35 -1.12 17.41 -0.92
CA PRO A 35 -2.56 17.47 -0.76
C PRO A 35 -3.08 16.24 0.00
N GLN A 36 -4.11 16.45 0.82
CA GLN A 36 -4.79 15.33 1.50
C GLN A 36 -5.43 14.38 0.48
N PHE A 37 -5.63 13.12 0.89
CA PHE A 37 -6.36 12.17 0.06
C PHE A 37 -7.83 12.57 -0.05
N SER A 38 -8.32 12.62 -1.28
CA SER A 38 -9.76 12.72 -1.54
C SER A 38 -10.41 11.33 -1.51
N SER A 39 -11.74 11.29 -1.44
CA SER A 39 -12.48 10.03 -1.61
C SER A 39 -12.24 9.44 -3.01
N GLU A 40 -12.05 10.28 -4.02
CA GLU A 40 -11.75 9.85 -5.39
C GLU A 40 -10.39 9.17 -5.48
N ASP A 41 -9.35 9.72 -4.86
CA ASP A 41 -8.03 9.10 -4.80
C ASP A 41 -8.11 7.69 -4.21
N TYR A 42 -8.83 7.55 -3.09
CA TYR A 42 -9.05 6.26 -2.45
C TYR A 42 -9.77 5.29 -3.38
N MET A 43 -10.87 5.73 -4.01
CA MET A 43 -11.65 4.90 -4.92
C MET A 43 -10.82 4.44 -6.12
N MET A 44 -9.97 5.31 -6.67
CA MET A 44 -9.08 4.94 -7.78
C MET A 44 -8.06 3.88 -7.36
N LEU A 45 -7.37 4.07 -6.23
CA LEU A 45 -6.38 3.12 -5.71
C LEU A 45 -7.01 1.75 -5.40
N TYR A 46 -8.16 1.75 -4.71
CA TYR A 46 -8.90 0.53 -4.40
C TYR A 46 -9.37 -0.18 -5.68
N THR A 47 -9.92 0.58 -6.64
CA THR A 47 -10.42 0.02 -7.91
C THR A 47 -9.30 -0.58 -8.75
N THR A 48 -8.12 0.04 -8.77
CA THR A 48 -6.93 -0.50 -9.46
C THR A 48 -6.53 -1.85 -8.86
N ILE A 49 -6.36 -1.96 -7.54
CA ILE A 49 -6.06 -3.24 -6.89
C ILE A 49 -7.14 -4.27 -7.16
N TYR A 50 -8.41 -3.91 -7.00
CA TYR A 50 -9.53 -4.80 -7.25
C TYR A 50 -9.51 -5.35 -8.69
N ASN A 51 -9.32 -4.49 -9.68
CA ASN A 51 -9.29 -4.90 -11.09
C ASN A 51 -8.10 -5.83 -11.37
N MET A 52 -6.89 -5.47 -10.91
CA MET A 52 -5.70 -6.31 -11.10
C MET A 52 -5.80 -7.69 -10.42
N CYS A 53 -6.57 -7.80 -9.33
CA CYS A 53 -6.82 -9.08 -8.65
C CYS A 53 -8.02 -9.87 -9.22
N THR A 54 -8.85 -9.26 -10.07
CA THR A 54 -10.05 -9.91 -10.66
C THR A 54 -9.93 -10.10 -12.17
N GLN A 55 -8.83 -9.68 -12.77
CA GLN A 55 -8.44 -9.96 -14.14
C GLN A 55 -8.37 -11.47 -14.40
N LYS A 56 -8.74 -11.89 -15.61
CA LYS A 56 -8.67 -13.30 -16.02
C LYS A 56 -7.21 -13.75 -16.13
N PRO A 57 -6.91 -15.04 -15.86
CA PRO A 57 -5.60 -15.61 -16.16
C PRO A 57 -5.19 -15.33 -17.62
N PRO A 58 -3.91 -15.04 -17.90
CA PRO A 58 -2.74 -15.10 -17.00
C PRO A 58 -2.49 -13.81 -16.17
N HIS A 59 -3.40 -12.84 -16.17
CA HIS A 59 -3.19 -11.50 -15.62
C HIS A 59 -3.77 -11.31 -14.20
N ASP A 60 -3.96 -12.40 -13.44
CA ASP A 60 -4.25 -12.31 -12.00
C ASP A 60 -2.95 -11.97 -11.28
N TYR A 61 -2.86 -10.74 -10.78
CA TYR A 61 -1.67 -10.24 -10.11
C TYR A 61 -1.73 -10.27 -8.59
N SER A 62 -2.68 -11.03 -8.00
CA SER A 62 -2.94 -11.01 -6.55
C SER A 62 -1.70 -11.35 -5.72
N GLN A 63 -0.90 -12.33 -6.18
CA GLN A 63 0.33 -12.72 -5.51
C GLN A 63 1.42 -11.66 -5.59
N GLN A 64 1.62 -11.06 -6.78
CA GLN A 64 2.63 -10.02 -6.98
C GLN A 64 2.25 -8.79 -6.14
N LEU A 65 0.98 -8.39 -6.14
CA LEU A 65 0.48 -7.27 -5.34
C LEU A 65 0.62 -7.50 -3.83
N TYR A 66 0.44 -8.73 -3.35
CA TYR A 66 0.71 -9.09 -1.96
C TYR A 66 2.19 -8.92 -1.58
N ASN A 67 3.10 -9.34 -2.46
CA ASN A 67 4.54 -9.16 -2.24
C ASN A 67 4.90 -7.66 -2.25
N LYS A 68 4.36 -6.90 -3.20
CA LYS A 68 4.52 -5.45 -3.31
C LYS A 68 3.99 -4.67 -2.10
N TYR A 69 2.88 -5.13 -1.53
CA TYR A 69 2.36 -4.60 -0.26
C TYR A 69 3.41 -4.71 0.86
N ARG A 70 4.02 -5.91 1.03
CA ARG A 70 5.09 -6.12 2.02
C ARG A 70 6.31 -5.25 1.73
N GLU A 71 6.78 -5.26 0.49
CA GLU A 71 7.95 -4.47 0.04
C GLU A 71 7.78 -2.97 0.34
N SER A 72 6.55 -2.44 0.20
CA SER A 72 6.26 -1.02 0.46
C SER A 72 6.50 -0.63 1.93
N PHE A 73 6.23 -1.54 2.87
CA PHE A 73 6.54 -1.32 4.29
C PHE A 73 8.03 -1.47 4.58
N GLU A 74 8.65 -2.52 4.05
CA GLU A 74 10.08 -2.76 4.23
C GLU A 74 10.90 -1.56 3.73
N GLU A 75 10.56 -1.03 2.56
CA GLU A 75 11.18 0.15 1.97
C GLU A 75 10.99 1.38 2.88
N TYR A 76 9.77 1.67 3.36
CA TYR A 76 9.53 2.81 4.26
C TYR A 76 10.30 2.69 5.58
N ILE A 77 10.30 1.50 6.18
CA ILE A 77 10.97 1.25 7.45
C ILE A 77 12.48 1.42 7.28
N THR A 78 13.06 0.83 6.24
CA THR A 78 14.51 0.84 6.03
C THR A 78 15.05 2.18 5.55
N SER A 79 14.32 2.89 4.70
CA SER A 79 14.78 4.17 4.12
C SER A 79 14.51 5.39 4.99
N MET A 80 13.44 5.38 5.80
CA MET A 80 13.00 6.55 6.57
C MET A 80 13.04 6.31 8.08
N VAL A 81 12.41 5.23 8.55
CA VAL A 81 12.24 4.99 9.99
C VAL A 81 13.58 4.66 10.65
N LEU A 82 14.31 3.66 10.14
CA LEU A 82 15.56 3.21 10.74
C LEU A 82 16.63 4.32 10.81
N PRO A 83 16.91 5.11 9.75
CA PRO A 83 17.87 6.20 9.84
C PRO A 83 17.45 7.26 10.87
N SER A 84 16.17 7.66 10.88
CA SER A 84 15.67 8.69 11.80
C SER A 84 15.81 8.32 13.28
N LEU A 85 15.81 7.03 13.59
CA LEU A 85 16.03 6.48 14.93
C LEU A 85 17.51 6.33 15.27
N ARG A 86 18.33 5.89 14.31
CA ARG A 86 19.78 5.71 14.51
C ARG A 86 20.52 7.02 14.74
N GLU A 87 20.03 8.12 14.17
CA GLU A 87 20.61 9.46 14.34
C GLU A 87 20.29 10.12 15.69
N LYS A 88 19.38 9.54 16.48
CA LYS A 88 18.94 10.09 17.76
C LYS A 88 19.33 9.16 18.91
N HIS A 89 19.48 9.73 20.10
CA HIS A 89 19.81 8.99 21.32
C HIS A 89 18.84 9.35 22.47
N ASP A 90 18.81 8.49 23.48
CA ASP A 90 18.07 8.66 24.73
C ASP A 90 16.60 9.08 24.51
N GLU A 91 16.16 10.14 25.20
CA GLU A 91 14.80 10.63 25.14
C GLU A 91 14.38 11.08 23.74
N PHE A 92 15.29 11.68 22.95
CA PHE A 92 14.99 12.13 21.59
C PHE A 92 14.72 10.95 20.66
N MET A 93 15.44 9.84 20.83
CA MET A 93 15.16 8.60 20.11
C MET A 93 13.80 8.01 20.49
N LEU A 94 13.46 8.00 21.78
CA LEU A 94 12.15 7.51 22.23
C LEU A 94 10.99 8.35 21.69
N ARG A 95 11.13 9.69 21.69
CA ARG A 95 10.14 10.60 21.11
C ARG A 95 9.97 10.35 19.61
N GLU A 96 11.06 10.15 18.89
CA GLU A 96 11.01 9.78 17.47
C GLU A 96 10.32 8.43 17.26
N LEU A 97 10.63 7.43 18.07
CA LEU A 97 10.00 6.11 17.98
C LEU A 97 8.48 6.19 18.15
N VAL A 98 7.99 6.98 19.12
CA VAL A 98 6.56 7.21 19.33
C VAL A 98 5.93 7.88 18.10
N LYS A 99 6.59 8.90 17.52
CA LYS A 99 6.15 9.54 16.27
C LYS A 99 6.09 8.55 15.11
N ARG A 100 7.14 7.76 14.91
CA ARG A 100 7.23 6.75 13.83
C ARG A 100 6.18 5.66 13.99
N TRP A 101 5.90 5.24 15.22
CA TRP A 101 4.83 4.28 15.50
C TRP A 101 3.44 4.85 15.17
N ALA A 102 3.18 6.12 15.51
CA ALA A 102 1.93 6.78 15.13
C ALA A 102 1.76 6.84 13.60
N ASN A 103 2.81 7.21 12.88
CA ASN A 103 2.82 7.21 11.41
C ASN A 103 2.58 5.81 10.83
N HIS A 104 3.25 4.79 11.38
CA HIS A 104 3.11 3.42 10.94
C HIS A 104 1.67 2.91 11.10
N LYS A 105 1.00 3.22 12.21
CA LYS A 105 -0.43 2.87 12.40
C LYS A 105 -1.33 3.50 11.32
N VAL A 106 -1.06 4.74 10.95
CA VAL A 106 -1.81 5.43 9.88
C VAL A 106 -1.54 4.75 8.53
N MET A 107 -0.29 4.43 8.23
CA MET A 107 0.09 3.71 7.00
C MET A 107 -0.60 2.35 6.90
N VAL A 108 -0.57 1.54 7.97
CA VAL A 108 -1.25 0.24 8.05
C VAL A 108 -2.76 0.40 7.82
N LYS A 109 -3.40 1.38 8.46
CA LYS A 109 -4.83 1.65 8.28
C LYS A 109 -5.18 2.02 6.84
N TRP A 110 -4.35 2.81 6.17
CA TRP A 110 -4.58 3.18 4.77
C TRP A 110 -4.35 2.03 3.80
N LEU A 111 -3.20 1.35 3.91
CA LEU A 111 -2.87 0.27 2.99
C LEU A 111 -3.79 -0.94 3.18
N SER A 112 -4.20 -1.29 4.41
CA SER A 112 -5.21 -2.35 4.62
C SER A 112 -6.53 -2.06 3.90
N ARG A 113 -6.97 -0.80 3.84
CA ARG A 113 -8.20 -0.41 3.12
C ARG A 113 -8.05 -0.47 1.61
N ILE A 114 -6.88 -0.09 1.09
CA ILE A 114 -6.58 -0.11 -0.34
C ILE A 114 -6.44 -1.57 -0.83
N PHE A 115 -5.75 -2.41 -0.06
CA PHE A 115 -5.48 -3.81 -0.38
C PHE A 115 -6.51 -4.78 0.22
N HIS A 116 -7.66 -4.29 0.69
CA HIS A 116 -8.68 -5.09 1.39
C HIS A 116 -9.17 -6.30 0.59
N TYR A 117 -9.18 -6.22 -0.74
CA TYR A 117 -9.53 -7.37 -1.58
C TYR A 117 -8.57 -8.55 -1.39
N LEU A 118 -7.26 -8.28 -1.31
CA LEU A 118 -6.26 -9.32 -1.09
C LEU A 118 -6.46 -10.00 0.26
N ASP A 119 -6.69 -9.20 1.31
CA ASP A 119 -6.91 -9.72 2.66
C ASP A 119 -8.14 -10.64 2.72
N ARG A 120 -9.26 -10.16 2.17
CA ARG A 120 -10.53 -10.90 2.21
C ARG A 120 -10.55 -12.15 1.34
N TYR A 121 -9.95 -12.11 0.14
CA TYR A 121 -10.13 -13.17 -0.86
C TYR A 121 -8.86 -13.94 -1.17
N PHE A 122 -7.71 -13.28 -1.30
CA PHE A 122 -6.47 -13.95 -1.66
C PHE A 122 -5.85 -14.69 -0.47
N ILE A 123 -5.75 -14.04 0.70
CA ILE A 123 -5.19 -14.66 1.92
C ILE A 123 -6.10 -15.78 2.40
N ALA A 124 -7.41 -15.53 2.47
CA ALA A 124 -8.39 -16.55 2.84
C ALA A 124 -8.23 -17.80 1.96
N ARG A 125 -8.24 -17.66 0.62
CA ARG A 125 -8.08 -18.81 -0.31
C ARG A 125 -6.76 -19.57 -0.13
N LYS A 126 -5.68 -18.90 0.27
CA LYS A 126 -4.40 -19.55 0.55
C LYS A 126 -4.40 -20.30 1.87
N SER A 127 -5.01 -19.74 2.92
CA SER A 127 -5.12 -20.40 4.22
C SER A 127 -5.98 -21.68 4.18
N PHE A 128 -6.86 -21.81 3.19
CA PHE A 128 -7.68 -23.01 2.96
C PHE A 128 -7.03 -24.08 2.07
N ARG A 129 -5.83 -23.86 1.54
CA ARG A 129 -5.09 -24.92 0.82
C ARG A 129 -4.20 -25.66 1.82
N PRO A 130 -4.39 -26.98 2.03
CA PRO A 130 -3.53 -27.78 2.90
C PRO A 130 -2.08 -27.85 2.40
#